data_AF-A0AA86SP36-F1
#
_entry.id   AF-A0AA86SP36-F1
#
_cell.length_a   1.000
_cell.length_b   1.000
_cell.length_c   1.000
_cell.angle_alpha   90.00
_cell.angle_beta   90.00
_cell.angle_gamma   90.00
#
_symmetry.space_group_name_H-M   'P 1'
#
loop_
_entity.id
_entity.type
_entity.pdbx_description
1 polymer ?
#
loop_
_entity_poly.entity_id
_entity_poly.type
_entity_poly.pdbx_seq_one_letter_code
_entity_poly.pdbx_strand_id
1 'polypeptide(L)'
;MHMENLASIGIWLVQFWADEEPVDQKRYLEESCKPKCVKPLLEYQACVKRIHGDDSGQKHCTGQYFDYWFCIDKCVAPKLFTKLK
;
A
#
# COMPACT_ATOMS: atom_id res chain seq x y z
N MET A 1 6.74 35.76 34.27
CA MET A 1 5.82 35.27 33.21
C MET A 1 6.21 35.82 31.83
N HIS A 2 7.45 35.63 31.35
CA HIS A 2 7.82 36.08 29.98
C HIS A 2 8.94 35.27 29.30
N MET A 3 9.44 34.19 29.89
CA MET A 3 10.50 33.37 29.27
C MET A 3 10.02 31.98 28.80
N GLU A 4 8.84 31.53 29.20
CA GLU A 4 8.29 30.20 28.82
C GLU A 4 7.56 30.19 27.46
N ASN A 5 7.28 31.37 26.89
CA ASN A 5 6.46 31.50 25.68
C ASN A 5 7.25 31.29 24.38
N LEU A 6 8.55 31.63 24.37
CA LEU A 6 9.42 31.41 23.20
C LEU A 6 9.73 29.94 22.97
N ALA A 7 9.95 29.16 24.04
CA ALA A 7 10.15 27.72 23.96
C ALA A 7 8.89 27.01 23.45
N SER A 8 7.70 27.44 23.91
CA SER A 8 6.43 26.86 23.44
C SER A 8 6.16 27.20 21.97
N ILE A 9 6.34 28.45 21.53
CA ILE A 9 6.20 28.82 20.11
C ILE A 9 7.18 28.02 19.23
N GLY A 10 8.42 27.82 19.69
CA GLY A 10 9.41 27.00 18.99
C GLY A 10 9.00 25.52 18.89
N ILE A 11 8.43 24.95 19.94
CA ILE A 11 7.93 23.56 19.96
C ILE A 11 6.71 23.41 19.03
N TRP A 12 5.77 24.36 19.04
CA TRP A 12 4.61 24.36 18.15
C TRP A 12 4.99 24.53 16.67
N LEU A 13 5.98 25.39 16.35
CA LEU A 13 6.51 25.54 15.00
C LEU A 13 7.20 24.27 14.50
N VAL A 14 7.97 23.59 15.36
CA VAL A 14 8.65 22.32 15.02
C VAL A 14 7.63 21.21 14.81
N GLN A 15 6.61 21.11 15.67
CA GLN A 15 5.54 20.11 15.51
C GLN A 15 4.77 20.33 14.20
N PHE A 16 4.42 21.58 13.88
CA PHE A 16 3.66 21.94 12.68
C PHE A 16 4.39 21.65 11.36
N TRP A 17 5.74 21.70 11.33
CA TRP A 17 6.54 21.31 10.15
C TRP A 17 6.89 19.82 10.11
N ALA A 18 6.67 19.07 11.18
CA ALA A 18 7.00 17.65 11.25
C ALA A 18 5.85 16.71 10.86
N ASP A 19 4.66 17.23 10.59
CA ASP A 19 3.44 16.43 10.32
C ASP A 19 3.28 16.00 8.84
N GLU A 20 4.26 16.20 7.96
CA GLU A 20 4.17 15.68 6.59
C GLU A 20 4.51 14.17 6.58
N GLU A 21 3.48 13.33 6.64
CA GLU A 21 3.65 11.87 6.56
C GLU A 21 4.38 11.48 5.25
N PRO A 22 5.46 10.68 5.34
CA PRO A 22 6.18 10.24 4.16
C PRO A 22 5.30 9.34 3.28
N VAL A 23 5.23 9.65 1.98
CA VAL A 23 4.48 8.84 1.02
C VAL A 23 5.24 7.55 0.68
N ASP A 24 4.66 6.40 1.03
CA ASP A 24 5.14 5.09 0.57
C ASP A 24 4.97 4.97 -0.96
N GLN A 25 6.10 5.11 -1.66
CA GLN A 25 6.18 5.06 -3.11
C GLN A 25 5.77 3.69 -3.66
N LYS A 26 6.00 2.60 -2.92
CA LYS A 26 5.58 1.26 -3.35
C LYS A 26 4.06 1.19 -3.41
N ARG A 27 3.38 1.52 -2.30
CA ARG A 27 1.91 1.53 -2.23
C ARG A 27 1.28 2.42 -3.31
N TYR A 28 1.81 3.63 -3.50
CA TYR A 28 1.32 4.54 -4.54
C TYR A 28 1.42 3.93 -5.95
N LEU A 29 2.55 3.28 -6.26
CA LEU A 29 2.76 2.64 -7.56
C LEU A 29 1.90 1.38 -7.74
N GLU A 30 1.68 0.59 -6.68
CA GLU A 30 0.78 -0.57 -6.69
C GLU A 30 -0.64 -0.15 -7.08
N GLU A 31 -1.19 0.91 -6.46
CA GLU A 31 -2.50 1.47 -6.81
C GLU A 31 -2.57 1.87 -8.29
N SER A 32 -1.52 2.52 -8.81
CA SER A 32 -1.45 2.88 -10.23
C SER A 32 -1.41 1.68 -11.18
N CYS A 33 -0.99 0.51 -10.69
CA CYS A 33 -0.84 -0.72 -11.46
C CYS A 33 -2.09 -1.62 -11.38
N LYS A 34 -2.97 -1.46 -10.38
CA LYS A 34 -4.24 -2.20 -10.27
C LYS A 34 -5.07 -2.25 -11.56
N PRO A 35 -5.37 -1.12 -12.25
CA PRO A 35 -6.17 -1.17 -13.48
C PRO A 35 -5.48 -1.87 -14.66
N LYS A 36 -4.19 -2.18 -14.56
CA LYS A 36 -3.43 -2.93 -15.58
C LYS A 36 -3.46 -4.45 -15.35
N CYS A 37 -3.83 -4.88 -14.15
CA CYS A 37 -3.85 -6.28 -13.71
C CYS A 37 -5.28 -6.78 -13.40
N VAL A 38 -6.28 -6.26 -14.13
CA VAL A 38 -7.71 -6.54 -13.86
C VAL A 38 -8.06 -8.01 -14.06
N LYS A 39 -7.52 -8.67 -15.09
CA LYS A 39 -7.82 -10.09 -15.35
C LYS A 39 -7.48 -10.99 -14.14
N PRO A 40 -6.22 -11.04 -13.65
CA PRO A 40 -5.89 -11.88 -12.50
C PRO A 40 -6.60 -11.43 -11.22
N LEU A 41 -6.93 -10.13 -11.07
CA LEU A 41 -7.76 -9.65 -9.97
C LEU A 41 -9.17 -10.26 -10.00
N LEU A 42 -9.81 -10.33 -11.17
CA LEU A 42 -11.14 -10.93 -11.32
C LEU A 42 -11.10 -12.44 -11.05
N GLU A 43 -10.06 -13.14 -11.48
CA GLU A 43 -9.85 -14.57 -11.20
C GLU A 43 -9.66 -14.83 -9.70
N TYR A 44 -8.89 -13.97 -9.02
CA TYR A 44 -8.75 -14.02 -7.57
C TYR A 44 -10.07 -13.76 -6.85
N GLN A 45 -10.82 -12.73 -7.24
CA GLN A 45 -12.14 -12.43 -6.65
C GLN A 45 -13.15 -13.57 -6.87
N ALA A 46 -13.13 -14.21 -8.04
CA ALA A 46 -13.95 -15.40 -8.31
C ALA A 46 -13.56 -16.57 -7.38
N CYS A 47 -12.27 -16.78 -7.15
CA CYS A 47 -11.81 -17.77 -6.18
C CYS A 47 -12.26 -17.45 -4.75
N VAL A 48 -12.12 -16.20 -4.30
CA VAL A 48 -12.56 -15.75 -2.96
C VAL A 48 -14.06 -16.03 -2.76
N LYS A 49 -14.89 -15.73 -3.77
CA LYS A 49 -16.32 -16.04 -3.73
C LYS A 49 -16.61 -17.54 -3.65
N ARG A 50 -15.82 -18.37 -4.35
CA ARG A 50 -15.99 -19.84 -4.33
C ARG A 50 -15.65 -20.46 -2.98
N ILE A 51 -14.67 -19.91 -2.27
CA ILE A 51 -14.23 -20.43 -0.96
C ILE A 51 -14.96 -19.77 0.22
N HIS A 52 -15.80 -18.76 -0.05
CA HIS A 52 -16.58 -18.09 0.97
C HIS A 52 -17.52 -19.08 1.69
N GLY A 53 -17.47 -19.10 3.03
CA GLY A 53 -18.25 -20.04 3.85
C GLY A 53 -17.65 -21.44 3.97
N ASP A 54 -16.40 -21.65 3.52
CA ASP A 54 -15.66 -22.87 3.83
C ASP A 54 -14.86 -22.69 5.14
N ASP A 55 -15.30 -23.37 6.20
CA ASP A 55 -14.64 -23.37 7.50
C ASP A 55 -13.66 -24.54 7.69
N SER A 56 -13.47 -25.40 6.67
CA SER A 56 -12.56 -26.56 6.75
C SER A 56 -11.08 -26.17 6.76
N GLY A 57 -10.75 -24.94 6.33
CA GLY A 57 -9.39 -24.46 6.15
C GLY A 57 -8.63 -25.09 4.98
N GLN A 58 -9.26 -25.98 4.20
CA GLN A 58 -8.58 -26.71 3.10
C GLN A 58 -8.61 -25.95 1.78
N LYS A 59 -9.65 -25.14 1.52
CA LYS A 59 -9.72 -24.34 0.29
C LYS A 59 -8.93 -23.03 0.46
N HIS A 60 -8.12 -22.70 -0.54
CA HIS A 60 -7.36 -21.46 -0.57
C HIS A 60 -7.20 -20.92 -1.99
N CYS A 61 -6.92 -19.62 -2.10
CA CYS A 61 -6.75 -18.89 -3.37
C CYS A 61 -5.32 -18.40 -3.61
N THR A 62 -4.33 -19.05 -2.96
CA THR A 62 -2.92 -18.65 -3.01
C THR A 62 -2.36 -18.58 -4.43
N GLY A 63 -2.75 -19.49 -5.33
CA GLY A 63 -2.34 -19.45 -6.73
C GLY A 63 -2.81 -18.16 -7.44
N GLN A 64 -4.12 -17.86 -7.37
CA GLN A 64 -4.67 -16.65 -7.98
C GLN A 64 -4.14 -15.37 -7.31
N TYR A 65 -3.89 -15.42 -6.00
CA TYR A 65 -3.24 -14.34 -5.26
C TYR A 65 -1.83 -14.08 -5.80
N PHE A 66 -1.03 -15.14 -6.01
CA PHE A 66 0.31 -15.01 -6.59
C PHE A 66 0.28 -14.49 -8.02
N ASP A 67 -0.66 -14.94 -8.86
CA ASP A 67 -0.79 -14.44 -10.23
C ASP A 67 -1.12 -12.93 -10.25
N TYR A 68 -2.04 -12.48 -9.39
CA TYR A 68 -2.40 -11.07 -9.25
C TYR A 68 -1.21 -10.22 -8.78
N TRP A 69 -0.56 -10.62 -7.69
CA TRP A 69 0.57 -9.88 -7.15
C TRP A 69 1.78 -9.90 -8.06
N PHE A 70 2.06 -11.02 -8.72
CA PHE A 70 3.13 -11.11 -9.73
C PHE A 70 2.92 -10.10 -10.86
N CYS A 71 1.68 -9.92 -11.34
CA CYS A 71 1.36 -8.90 -12.33
C CYS A 71 1.63 -7.48 -11.80
N ILE A 72 1.20 -7.17 -10.58
CA ILE A 72 1.40 -5.87 -9.94
C ILE A 72 2.90 -5.60 -9.75
N ASP A 73 3.65 -6.55 -9.19
CA ASP A 73 5.08 -6.44 -8.95
C ASP A 73 5.84 -6.21 -10.26
N LYS A 74 5.51 -6.96 -11.32
CA LYS A 74 6.08 -6.75 -12.66
C LYS A 74 5.80 -5.35 -13.20
N CYS A 75 4.64 -4.78 -12.92
CA CYS A 75 4.28 -3.41 -13.32
C CYS A 75 5.01 -2.32 -12.50
N VAL A 76 5.24 -2.58 -11.21
CA VAL A 76 5.86 -1.64 -10.25
C VAL A 76 7.38 -1.61 -10.38
N ALA A 77 8.01 -2.76 -10.64
CA ALA A 77 9.47 -2.94 -10.66
C ALA A 77 10.26 -1.86 -11.43
N PRO A 78 9.93 -1.48 -12.69
CA PRO A 78 10.71 -0.48 -13.43
C PRO A 78 10.55 0.95 -12.90
N LYS A 79 9.54 1.22 -12.07
CA LYS A 79 9.22 2.56 -11.54
C LYS A 79 9.71 2.75 -10.12
N LEU A 80 9.65 1.71 -9.29
CA LEU A 80 9.91 1.81 -7.86
C LEU A 80 11.34 2.27 -7.57
N PHE A 81 12.33 1.62 -8.19
CA PHE A 81 13.74 1.98 -7.97
C PHE A 81 14.14 3.35 -8.53
N THR A 82 13.32 3.96 -9.39
CA THR A 82 13.52 5.35 -9.82
C THR A 82 13.09 6.38 -8.76
N LYS A 83 12.31 5.94 -7.75
CA LYS A 83 11.78 6.77 -6.66
C LYS A 83 12.50 6.54 -5.33
N LEU A 84 13.23 5.44 -5.19
CA LEU A 84 14.02 5.13 -4.00
C LEU A 84 15.40 5.80 -4.11
N LYS A 85 15.92 6.29 -2.98
CA LYS A 85 17.27 6.86 -2.83
C LYS A 85 18.16 5.90 -2.04
#